data_AF-A0A060X6P3-F1
#
_entry.id   AF-A0A060X6P3-F1
#
_cell.length_a   1.000
_cell.length_b   1.000
_cell.length_c   1.000
_cell.angle_alpha   90.00
_cell.angle_beta   90.00
_cell.angle_gamma   90.00
#
_symmetry.space_group_name_H-M   'P 1'
#
loop_
_entity.id
_entity.type
_entity.pdbx_description
1 polymer ?
#
loop_
_entity_poly.entity_id
_entity_poly.type
_entity_poly.pdbx_seq_one_letter_code
_entity_poly.pdbx_strand_id
1 'polypeptide(L)'
;MMELTAHQSSVGNVLQVGNQLISQGNLTEEEEDEIREQMTLLNSRWENIRVVSMDRQARLHEVLMDLQQQQLQQLSDWLTKTEERIRKMEIEPMAGDVEGYKAQIEQHKGLQNDLEAEQVKVNSLTHMVVVVDENSGESATAALEDQLQSLGERWAAVCRWTEERWHKLQDILLVWQQLLEDQSLFQVWLTEKEAALGEVQTNAFKDPGEMNANVRRLALLKEDMEKKRRTLDQLRDAGQDVRSLLRSAEAGARIEGDTEELTQRWDNLVQRLEDCSYQVTEAVTKASGMAQIEERVAMETVVMETVAVAAAQPEKVLDDQELAPPTPPKRRLVETDESELRGGLESDLSDLLRWLNTWKVSAQTLASTDPENPDLQEKLQALEAQLLSKEAQVGQVTQGGRHLMEPLEKEGVSVDSIRCDIDVVEAEWEGCVSELKALCDWVQAQTRVRSLCSELAAVDKVLGEQDQWLSGTDSTRSDEAALRTLRTECQSRLAQLTALSPRLDQLSAEVESIDVPPTLTANMATVSAHQASTLQQLQTREQEINAGMGPQHCFNIYSKSMQGLDPCSDNTV
;
A
#
# COMPACT_ATOMS: atom_id res chain seq x y z
N MET A 1 36.58 -8.21 27.36
CA MET A 1 37.66 -7.21 27.27
C MET A 1 37.48 -6.09 28.30
N MET A 2 36.31 -5.46 28.41
CA MET A 2 36.05 -4.49 29.50
C MET A 2 36.32 -5.05 30.91
N GLU A 3 35.94 -6.30 31.19
CA GLU A 3 36.25 -6.97 32.47
C GLU A 3 37.75 -7.24 32.67
N LEU A 4 38.48 -7.60 31.61
CA LEU A 4 39.94 -7.79 31.67
C LEU A 4 40.64 -6.48 31.99
N THR A 5 40.21 -5.37 31.38
CA THR A 5 40.73 -4.03 31.69
C THR A 5 40.41 -3.64 33.13
N ALA A 6 39.23 -3.97 33.65
CA ALA A 6 38.84 -3.68 35.03
C ALA A 6 39.72 -4.42 36.06
N HIS A 7 40.06 -5.69 35.81
CA HIS A 7 40.86 -6.50 36.72
C HIS A 7 42.38 -6.29 36.59
N GLN A 8 42.87 -5.62 35.54
CA GLN A 8 44.30 -5.31 35.34
C GLN A 8 44.92 -4.57 36.53
N SER A 9 44.20 -3.60 37.10
CA SER A 9 44.66 -2.84 38.27
C SER A 9 44.73 -3.71 39.53
N SER A 10 43.77 -4.61 39.72
CA SER A 10 43.71 -5.52 40.86
C SER A 10 44.86 -6.53 40.84
N VAL A 11 45.15 -7.13 39.68
CA VAL A 11 46.30 -8.03 39.52
C VAL A 11 47.61 -7.28 39.76
N GLY A 12 47.74 -6.06 39.23
CA GLY A 12 48.89 -5.20 39.51
C GLY A 12 49.09 -4.91 41.01
N ASN A 13 48.00 -4.63 41.73
CA ASN A 13 48.03 -4.38 43.17
C ASN A 13 48.46 -5.63 43.96
N VAL A 14 47.96 -6.82 43.61
CA VAL A 14 48.34 -8.08 44.28
C VAL A 14 49.83 -8.38 44.08
N LEU A 15 50.35 -8.19 42.86
CA LEU A 15 51.77 -8.35 42.56
C LEU A 15 52.65 -7.31 43.29
N GLN A 16 52.16 -6.07 43.44
CA GLN A 16 52.85 -5.02 44.20
C GLN A 16 52.93 -5.34 45.69
N VAL A 17 51.81 -5.78 46.29
CA VAL A 17 51.75 -6.17 47.71
C VAL A 17 52.66 -7.38 47.99
N GLY A 18 52.67 -8.38 47.10
CA GLY A 18 53.58 -9.53 47.22
C GLY A 18 55.06 -9.14 47.19
N ASN A 19 55.46 -8.23 46.29
CA ASN A 19 56.83 -7.69 46.27
C ASN A 19 57.18 -6.91 47.54
N GLN A 20 56.24 -6.15 48.11
CA GLN A 20 56.44 -5.43 49.36
C GLN A 20 56.67 -6.39 50.54
N LEU A 21 55.90 -7.48 50.62
CA LEU A 21 56.05 -8.49 51.66
C LEU A 21 57.43 -9.16 51.62
N ILE A 22 57.92 -9.53 50.44
CA ILE A 22 59.27 -10.07 50.25
C ILE A 22 60.34 -9.03 50.68
N SER A 23 60.16 -7.75 50.35
CA SER A 23 61.14 -6.71 50.68
C SER A 23 61.25 -6.36 52.18
N GLN A 24 60.25 -6.73 52.99
CA GLN A 24 60.22 -6.44 54.43
C GLN A 24 61.14 -7.38 55.24
N GLY A 25 61.58 -8.51 54.67
CA GLY A 25 62.58 -9.41 55.27
C GLY A 25 62.14 -10.10 56.57
N ASN A 26 60.84 -10.13 56.86
CA ASN A 26 60.25 -10.76 58.05
C ASN A 26 59.72 -12.18 57.77
N LEU A 27 59.98 -12.72 56.58
CA LEU A 27 59.52 -14.01 56.11
C LEU A 27 60.66 -15.02 56.15
N THR A 28 60.31 -16.30 56.25
CA THR A 28 61.27 -17.39 56.04
C THR A 28 61.57 -17.54 54.55
N GLU A 29 62.72 -18.13 54.22
CA GLU A 29 63.13 -18.39 52.82
C GLU A 29 62.08 -19.22 52.06
N GLU A 30 61.45 -20.19 52.73
CA GLU A 30 60.35 -21.01 52.19
C GLU A 30 59.09 -20.18 51.88
N GLU A 31 58.72 -19.23 52.74
CA GLU A 31 57.56 -18.34 52.53
C GLU A 31 57.81 -17.32 51.41
N GLU A 32 59.03 -16.79 51.30
CA GLU A 32 59.40 -15.90 50.21
C GLU A 32 59.37 -16.60 48.85
N ASP A 33 59.85 -17.85 48.81
CA ASP A 33 59.85 -18.68 47.60
C ASP A 33 58.42 -19.05 47.17
N GLU A 34 57.54 -19.44 48.10
CA GLU A 34 56.12 -19.71 47.83
C GLU A 34 55.41 -18.45 47.30
N ILE A 35 55.61 -17.28 47.91
CA ILE A 35 55.01 -16.02 47.43
C ILE A 35 55.49 -15.69 46.01
N ARG A 36 56.78 -15.89 45.73
CA ARG A 36 57.37 -15.65 44.40
C ARG A 36 56.80 -16.61 43.36
N GLU A 37 56.59 -17.88 43.71
CA GLU A 37 55.96 -18.86 42.84
C GLU A 37 54.49 -18.50 42.56
N GLN A 38 53.70 -18.16 43.58
CA GLN A 38 52.29 -17.76 43.40
C GLN A 38 52.15 -16.47 42.59
N MET A 39 53.02 -15.49 42.78
CA MET A 39 53.04 -14.27 41.96
C MET A 39 53.38 -14.56 40.50
N THR A 40 54.36 -15.44 40.26
CA THR A 40 54.76 -15.86 38.91
C THR A 40 53.61 -16.61 38.23
N LEU A 41 52.94 -17.51 38.96
CA LEU A 41 51.79 -18.26 38.47
C LEU A 41 50.60 -17.35 38.17
N LEU A 42 50.30 -16.37 39.05
CA LEU A 42 49.24 -15.38 38.84
C LEU A 42 49.51 -14.55 37.60
N ASN A 43 50.72 -13.99 37.46
CA ASN A 43 51.10 -13.19 36.30
C ASN A 43 51.05 -14.00 35.00
N SER A 44 51.53 -15.25 35.03
CA SER A 44 51.48 -16.18 33.89
C SER A 44 50.03 -16.48 33.46
N ARG A 45 49.15 -16.82 34.41
CA ARG A 45 47.73 -17.09 34.12
C ARG A 45 47.00 -15.85 33.62
N TRP A 46 47.27 -14.69 34.23
CA TRP A 46 46.71 -13.40 33.82
C TRP A 46 47.14 -13.02 32.40
N GLU A 47 48.43 -13.13 32.09
CA GLU A 47 48.94 -12.82 30.76
C GLU A 47 48.38 -13.79 29.72
N ASN A 48 48.27 -15.08 30.05
CA ASN A 48 47.69 -16.08 29.16
C ASN A 48 46.23 -15.76 28.82
N ILE A 49 45.37 -15.49 29.82
CA ILE A 49 43.96 -15.15 29.56
C ILE A 49 43.81 -13.83 28.80
N ARG A 50 44.67 -12.85 29.08
CA ARG A 50 44.69 -11.56 28.37
C ARG A 50 45.02 -11.76 26.89
N VAL A 51 46.12 -12.46 26.58
CA VAL A 51 46.55 -12.74 25.21
C VAL A 51 45.49 -13.55 24.46
N VAL A 52 44.98 -14.63 25.04
CA VAL A 52 43.92 -15.46 24.40
C VAL A 52 42.65 -14.65 24.13
N SER A 53 42.30 -13.74 25.04
CA SER A 53 41.11 -12.89 24.88
C SER A 53 41.29 -11.80 23.83
N MET A 54 42.48 -11.17 23.76
CA MET A 54 42.82 -10.21 22.71
C MET A 54 42.84 -10.87 21.32
N ASP A 55 43.45 -12.05 21.23
CA ASP A 55 43.49 -12.86 20.01
C ASP A 55 42.08 -13.32 19.57
N ARG A 56 41.21 -13.69 20.52
CA ARG A 56 39.78 -13.92 20.24
C ARG A 56 39.06 -12.67 19.76
N GLN A 57 39.30 -11.50 20.36
CA GLN A 57 38.69 -10.24 19.92
C GLN A 57 39.14 -9.87 18.51
N ALA A 58 40.44 -9.95 18.22
CA ALA A 58 40.99 -9.65 16.90
C ALA A 58 40.37 -10.55 15.81
N ARG A 59 40.28 -11.86 16.06
CA ARG A 59 39.58 -12.79 15.14
C ARG A 59 38.11 -12.47 14.94
N LEU A 60 37.38 -12.13 16.01
CA LEU A 60 35.96 -11.77 15.88
C LEU A 60 35.79 -10.49 15.06
N HIS A 61 36.67 -9.52 15.25
CA HIS A 61 36.68 -8.28 14.48
C HIS A 61 37.00 -8.53 13.00
N GLU A 62 38.00 -9.36 12.70
CA GLU A 62 38.35 -9.76 11.34
C GLU A 62 37.16 -10.44 10.64
N VAL A 63 36.55 -11.45 11.27
CA VAL A 63 35.38 -12.15 10.71
C VAL A 63 34.17 -11.23 10.53
N LEU A 64 33.96 -10.29 11.46
CA LEU A 64 32.89 -9.29 11.36
C LEU A 64 33.12 -8.38 10.14
N MET A 65 34.32 -7.84 9.98
CA MET A 65 34.66 -6.96 8.85
C MET A 65 34.56 -7.71 7.51
N ASP A 66 35.03 -8.95 7.44
CA ASP A 66 34.89 -9.79 6.24
C ASP A 66 33.42 -10.04 5.88
N LEU A 67 32.57 -10.33 6.87
CA LEU A 67 31.14 -10.54 6.66
C LEU A 67 30.46 -9.26 6.17
N GLN A 68 30.78 -8.12 6.79
CA GLN A 68 30.27 -6.81 6.40
C GLN A 68 30.66 -6.46 4.95
N GLN A 69 31.93 -6.65 4.60
CA GLN A 69 32.42 -6.40 3.24
C GLN A 69 31.76 -7.32 2.22
N GLN A 70 31.54 -8.60 2.56
CA GLN A 70 30.81 -9.54 1.71
C GLN A 70 29.36 -9.10 1.47
N GLN A 71 28.66 -8.62 2.49
CA GLN A 71 27.29 -8.13 2.34
C GLN A 71 27.23 -6.87 1.46
N LEU A 72 28.16 -5.92 1.63
CA LEU A 72 28.26 -4.73 0.78
C LEU A 72 28.55 -5.10 -0.69
N GLN A 73 29.47 -6.06 -0.92
CA GLN A 73 29.78 -6.53 -2.26
C GLN A 73 28.57 -7.21 -2.92
N GLN A 74 27.83 -8.03 -2.17
CA GLN A 74 26.62 -8.68 -2.68
C GLN A 74 25.56 -7.66 -3.10
N LEU A 75 25.33 -6.62 -2.30
CA LEU A 75 24.41 -5.53 -2.67
C LEU A 75 24.91 -4.77 -3.89
N SER A 76 26.20 -4.46 -3.98
CA SER A 76 26.78 -3.78 -5.13
C SER A 76 26.60 -4.60 -6.43
N ASP A 77 26.89 -5.89 -6.38
CA ASP A 77 26.76 -6.80 -7.52
C ASP A 77 25.30 -6.95 -7.95
N TRP A 78 24.38 -7.02 -6.98
CA TRP A 78 22.95 -7.03 -7.24
C TRP A 78 22.50 -5.74 -7.91
N LEU A 79 22.87 -4.58 -7.36
CA LEU A 79 22.55 -3.27 -7.92
C LEU A 79 23.06 -3.14 -9.35
N THR A 80 24.29 -3.57 -9.64
CA THR A 80 24.85 -3.51 -11.00
C THR A 80 24.04 -4.36 -11.99
N LYS A 81 23.58 -5.54 -11.58
CA LYS A 81 22.70 -6.38 -12.43
C LYS A 81 21.34 -5.74 -12.64
N THR A 82 20.78 -5.14 -11.58
CA THR A 82 19.49 -4.46 -11.61
C THR A 82 19.54 -3.21 -12.48
N GLU A 83 20.58 -2.39 -12.36
CA GLU A 83 20.84 -1.20 -13.20
C GLU A 83 20.97 -1.59 -14.68
N GLU A 84 21.66 -2.69 -15.00
CA GLU A 84 21.75 -3.19 -16.38
C GLU A 84 20.39 -3.69 -16.90
N ARG A 85 19.58 -4.33 -16.05
CA ARG A 85 18.20 -4.72 -16.39
C ARG A 85 17.33 -3.50 -16.65
N ILE A 86 17.44 -2.47 -15.80
CA ILE A 86 16.76 -1.18 -15.96
C ILE A 86 17.16 -0.53 -17.29
N ARG A 87 18.46 -0.47 -17.59
CA ARG A 87 18.95 0.08 -18.86
C ARG A 87 18.36 -0.65 -20.08
N LYS A 88 18.28 -1.97 -20.03
CA LYS A 88 17.63 -2.76 -21.11
C LYS A 88 16.16 -2.40 -21.25
N MET A 89 15.46 -2.28 -20.14
CA MET A 89 14.05 -1.89 -20.08
C MET A 89 13.78 -0.45 -20.57
N GLU A 90 14.72 0.48 -20.40
CA GLU A 90 14.61 1.86 -20.91
C GLU A 90 14.75 1.93 -22.44
N ILE A 91 15.60 1.07 -23.00
CA ILE A 91 15.89 1.03 -24.45
C ILE A 91 14.89 0.14 -25.18
N GLU A 92 14.22 -0.77 -24.46
CA GLU A 92 13.19 -1.64 -25.02
C GLU A 92 12.06 -0.81 -25.65
N PRO A 93 11.73 -1.04 -26.94
CA PRO A 93 10.64 -0.33 -27.58
C PRO A 93 9.32 -0.71 -26.90
N MET A 94 8.43 0.28 -26.77
CA MET A 94 7.09 0.04 -26.24
C MET A 94 6.34 -0.88 -27.20
N ALA A 95 5.60 -1.85 -26.63
CA ALA A 95 4.92 -2.88 -27.41
C ALA A 95 3.98 -2.32 -28.50
N GLY A 96 3.79 -3.10 -29.57
CA GLY A 96 2.94 -2.73 -30.72
C GLY A 96 1.43 -2.87 -30.46
N ASP A 97 1.04 -3.53 -29.37
CA ASP A 97 -0.34 -3.73 -28.94
C ASP A 97 -0.47 -3.75 -27.41
N VAL A 98 -1.72 -3.70 -26.94
CA VAL A 98 -2.06 -3.67 -25.52
C VAL A 98 -1.64 -4.96 -24.81
N GLU A 99 -1.71 -6.11 -25.48
CA GLU A 99 -1.27 -7.40 -24.92
C GLU A 99 0.24 -7.40 -24.66
N GLY A 100 1.04 -6.96 -25.63
CA GLY A 100 2.48 -6.80 -25.44
C GLY A 100 2.78 -5.75 -24.36
N TYR A 101 1.98 -4.69 -24.28
CA TYR A 101 2.15 -3.65 -23.27
C TYR A 101 1.90 -4.17 -21.85
N LYS A 102 0.84 -4.99 -21.69
CA LYS A 102 0.57 -5.70 -20.43
C LYS A 102 1.72 -6.65 -20.07
N ALA A 103 2.35 -7.31 -21.04
CA ALA A 103 3.53 -8.13 -20.77
C ALA A 103 4.73 -7.30 -20.26
N GLN A 104 4.95 -6.09 -20.79
CA GLN A 104 5.97 -5.18 -20.28
C GLN A 104 5.66 -4.70 -18.85
N ILE A 105 4.38 -4.51 -18.51
CA ILE A 105 3.94 -4.21 -17.14
C ILE A 105 4.26 -5.37 -16.19
N GLU A 106 3.98 -6.62 -16.60
CA GLU A 106 4.32 -7.80 -15.78
C GLU A 106 5.84 -7.96 -15.60
N GLN A 107 6.63 -7.68 -16.63
CA GLN A 107 8.09 -7.67 -16.55
C GLN A 107 8.61 -6.62 -15.53
N HIS A 108 7.93 -5.46 -15.45
CA HIS A 108 8.21 -4.40 -14.49
C HIS A 108 7.76 -4.77 -13.07
N LYS A 109 6.59 -5.38 -12.89
CA LYS A 109 6.17 -5.95 -11.59
C LYS A 109 7.18 -6.96 -11.06
N GLY A 110 7.72 -7.80 -11.94
CA GLY A 110 8.79 -8.73 -11.57
C GLY A 110 10.03 -8.00 -11.01
N LEU A 111 10.39 -6.83 -11.57
CA LEU A 111 11.47 -6.01 -11.03
C LEU A 111 11.11 -5.45 -9.64
N GLN A 112 9.89 -4.94 -9.47
CA GLN A 112 9.41 -4.41 -8.20
C GLN A 112 9.44 -5.47 -7.09
N ASN A 113 8.98 -6.69 -7.37
CA ASN A 113 9.05 -7.81 -6.43
C ASN A 113 10.51 -8.14 -6.04
N ASP A 114 11.44 -8.08 -7.00
CA ASP A 114 12.86 -8.31 -6.73
C ASP A 114 13.43 -7.20 -5.82
N LEU A 115 13.02 -5.94 -6.01
CA LEU A 115 13.40 -4.82 -5.12
C LEU A 115 12.87 -5.05 -3.70
N GLU A 116 11.60 -5.42 -3.54
CA GLU A 116 10.98 -5.67 -2.23
C GLU A 116 11.70 -6.81 -1.48
N ALA A 117 12.06 -7.87 -2.18
CA ALA A 117 12.84 -8.97 -1.61
C ALA A 117 14.24 -8.52 -1.18
N GLU A 118 14.90 -7.64 -1.94
CA GLU A 118 16.22 -7.13 -1.62
C GLU A 118 16.19 -6.07 -0.49
N GLN A 119 15.09 -5.32 -0.34
CA GLN A 119 14.91 -4.32 0.72
C GLN A 119 15.09 -4.93 2.13
N VAL A 120 14.68 -6.18 2.34
CA VAL A 120 14.89 -6.90 3.60
C VAL A 120 16.38 -7.02 3.94
N LYS A 121 17.22 -7.26 2.95
CA LYS A 121 18.68 -7.35 3.12
C LYS A 121 19.30 -5.97 3.30
N VAL A 122 18.82 -4.96 2.58
CA VAL A 122 19.26 -3.56 2.73
C VAL A 122 18.98 -3.05 4.14
N ASN A 123 17.81 -3.34 4.72
CA ASN A 123 17.49 -2.97 6.10
C ASN A 123 18.47 -3.58 7.12
N SER A 124 18.97 -4.80 6.85
CA SER A 124 19.98 -5.44 7.71
C SER A 124 21.35 -4.75 7.65
N LEU A 125 21.68 -4.14 6.50
CA LEU A 125 22.91 -3.36 6.31
C LEU A 125 22.86 -2.01 7.04
N THR A 126 21.67 -1.40 7.19
CA THR A 126 21.49 -0.13 7.92
C THR A 126 21.79 -0.26 9.42
N HIS A 127 21.72 -1.46 9.98
CA HIS A 127 22.04 -1.77 11.37
C HIS A 127 23.49 -2.26 11.59
N MET A 128 24.34 -2.13 10.57
CA MET A 128 25.74 -2.54 10.64
C MET A 128 26.52 -1.64 11.62
N VAL A 129 27.04 -2.23 12.70
CA VAL A 129 27.83 -1.53 13.72
C VAL A 129 29.27 -1.37 13.25
N VAL A 130 29.72 -0.12 13.12
CA VAL A 130 31.14 0.22 12.96
C VAL A 130 31.81 0.05 14.32
N VAL A 131 32.59 -1.02 14.48
CA VAL A 131 33.48 -1.15 15.65
C VAL A 131 34.74 -0.34 15.35
N VAL A 132 34.85 0.83 15.95
CA VAL A 132 36.07 1.64 15.88
C VAL A 132 37.08 1.04 16.86
N ASP A 133 38.08 0.32 16.35
CA ASP A 133 39.27 -0.03 17.15
C ASP A 133 40.17 1.21 17.21
N GLU A 134 40.73 1.54 18.38
CA GLU A 134 41.68 2.65 18.56
C GLU A 134 42.96 2.46 17.72
N ASN A 135 43.20 1.25 17.20
CA ASN A 135 44.31 0.91 16.30
C ASN A 135 43.92 0.84 14.81
N SER A 136 42.62 0.78 14.46
CA SER A 136 42.18 0.87 13.07
C SER A 136 42.05 2.34 12.70
N GLY A 137 43.00 2.87 11.92
CA GLY A 137 43.04 4.29 11.59
C GLY A 137 41.71 4.82 11.02
N GLU A 138 41.43 6.09 11.32
CA GLU A 138 40.28 6.93 10.91
C GLU A 138 39.93 6.83 9.39
N SER A 139 40.86 6.35 8.56
CA SER A 139 40.71 6.14 7.12
C SER A 139 39.90 4.91 6.71
N ALA A 140 39.86 3.84 7.52
CA ALA A 140 39.15 2.60 7.15
C ALA A 140 37.63 2.73 7.38
N THR A 141 37.24 3.44 8.44
CA THR A 141 35.84 3.77 8.73
C THR A 141 35.26 4.73 7.70
N ALA A 142 36.03 5.76 7.31
CA ALA A 142 35.63 6.71 6.25
C ALA A 142 35.37 6.01 4.90
N ALA A 143 36.21 5.04 4.52
CA ALA A 143 36.03 4.30 3.28
C ALA A 143 34.75 3.43 3.26
N LEU A 144 34.37 2.86 4.42
CA LEU A 144 33.13 2.10 4.56
C LEU A 144 31.89 3.02 4.50
N GLU A 145 31.97 4.19 5.14
CA GLU A 145 30.92 5.22 5.07
C GLU A 145 30.71 5.70 3.62
N ASP A 146 31.78 5.98 2.88
CA ASP A 146 31.70 6.38 1.46
C ASP A 146 31.06 5.27 0.59
N GLN A 147 31.38 4.00 0.85
CA GLN A 147 30.76 2.87 0.15
C GLN A 147 29.27 2.74 0.46
N LEU A 148 28.87 2.85 1.73
CA LEU A 148 27.47 2.83 2.15
C LEU A 148 26.67 3.97 1.52
N GLN A 149 27.24 5.18 1.52
CA GLN A 149 26.65 6.36 0.89
C GLN A 149 26.42 6.13 -0.61
N SER A 150 27.45 5.64 -1.32
CA SER A 150 27.36 5.37 -2.76
C SER A 150 26.31 4.29 -3.09
N LEU A 151 26.24 3.21 -2.30
CA LEU A 151 25.22 2.17 -2.48
C LEU A 151 23.82 2.68 -2.16
N GLY A 152 23.68 3.54 -1.15
CA GLY A 152 22.41 4.19 -0.79
C GLY A 152 21.88 5.09 -1.92
N GLU A 153 22.76 5.89 -2.54
CA GLU A 153 22.39 6.74 -3.68
C GLU A 153 21.94 5.93 -4.89
N ARG A 154 22.67 4.84 -5.21
CA ARG A 154 22.31 3.91 -6.29
C ARG A 154 20.97 3.23 -6.02
N TRP A 155 20.78 2.71 -4.80
CA TRP A 155 19.51 2.10 -4.37
C TRP A 155 18.34 3.07 -4.53
N ALA A 156 18.46 4.29 -4.00
CA ALA A 156 17.43 5.32 -4.12
C ALA A 156 17.12 5.67 -5.58
N ALA A 157 18.13 5.66 -6.46
CA ALA A 157 17.93 5.88 -7.89
C ALA A 157 17.14 4.76 -8.57
N VAL A 158 17.43 3.51 -8.24
CA VAL A 158 16.69 2.34 -8.73
C VAL A 158 15.24 2.37 -8.24
N CYS A 159 14.99 2.66 -6.96
CA CYS A 159 13.63 2.76 -6.40
C CYS A 159 12.82 3.84 -7.11
N ARG A 160 13.34 5.07 -7.16
CA ARG A 160 12.67 6.20 -7.80
C ARG A 160 12.35 5.92 -9.28
N TRP A 161 13.31 5.38 -10.02
CA TRP A 161 13.07 5.03 -11.42
C TRP A 161 11.96 3.98 -11.57
N THR A 162 11.97 2.97 -10.69
CA THR A 162 10.99 1.87 -10.72
C THR A 162 9.58 2.38 -10.45
N GLU A 163 9.42 3.29 -9.48
CA GLU A 163 8.14 3.95 -9.16
C GLU A 163 7.67 4.88 -10.29
N GLU A 164 8.53 5.78 -10.77
CA GLU A 164 8.21 6.71 -11.85
C GLU A 164 7.76 5.97 -13.13
N ARG A 165 8.48 4.89 -13.47
CA ARG A 165 8.13 4.06 -14.62
C ARG A 165 6.82 3.31 -14.39
N TRP A 166 6.56 2.82 -13.17
CA TRP A 166 5.31 2.13 -12.85
C TRP A 166 4.09 3.02 -13.09
N HIS A 167 4.10 4.25 -12.54
CA HIS A 167 3.02 5.22 -12.74
C HIS A 167 2.81 5.50 -14.22
N LYS A 168 3.90 5.77 -14.96
CA LYS A 168 3.83 6.03 -16.39
C LYS A 168 3.23 4.86 -17.18
N LEU A 169 3.58 3.62 -16.84
CA LEU A 169 3.03 2.44 -17.50
C LEU A 169 1.52 2.29 -17.22
N GLN A 170 1.08 2.56 -15.99
CA GLN A 170 -0.34 2.50 -15.62
C GLN A 170 -1.17 3.58 -16.31
N ASP A 171 -0.70 4.83 -16.31
CA ASP A 171 -1.39 5.96 -16.93
C ASP A 171 -1.60 5.74 -18.43
N ILE A 172 -0.56 5.25 -19.12
CA ILE A 172 -0.64 4.93 -20.54
C ILE A 172 -1.60 3.78 -20.80
N LEU A 173 -1.55 2.72 -19.98
CA LEU A 173 -2.45 1.56 -20.14
C LEU A 173 -3.91 2.00 -20.01
N LEU A 174 -4.22 2.85 -19.03
CA LEU A 174 -5.57 3.34 -18.76
C LEU A 174 -6.13 4.09 -19.98
N VAL A 175 -5.39 5.11 -20.46
CA VAL A 175 -5.87 5.95 -21.58
C VAL A 175 -5.91 5.15 -22.88
N TRP A 176 -4.99 4.20 -23.10
CA TRP A 176 -5.03 3.34 -24.27
C TRP A 176 -6.22 2.37 -24.24
N GLN A 177 -6.55 1.78 -23.09
CA GLN A 177 -7.74 0.93 -22.97
C GLN A 177 -9.03 1.72 -23.19
N GLN A 178 -9.14 2.91 -22.61
CA GLN A 178 -10.29 3.79 -22.83
C GLN A 178 -10.47 4.12 -24.31
N LEU A 179 -9.39 4.46 -25.01
CA LEU A 179 -9.43 4.72 -26.46
C LEU A 179 -9.97 3.51 -27.23
N LEU A 180 -9.48 2.30 -26.94
CA LEU A 180 -9.96 1.09 -27.63
C LEU A 180 -11.44 0.80 -27.35
N GLU A 181 -11.89 1.02 -26.11
CA GLU A 181 -13.30 0.87 -25.75
C GLU A 181 -14.16 1.89 -26.50
N ASP A 182 -13.79 3.17 -26.48
CA ASP A 182 -14.51 4.23 -27.17
C ASP A 182 -14.55 4.01 -28.69
N GLN A 183 -13.43 3.56 -29.28
CA GLN A 183 -13.35 3.18 -30.69
C GLN A 183 -14.31 2.02 -30.98
N SER A 184 -14.37 1.01 -30.12
CA SER A 184 -15.26 -0.15 -30.30
C SER A 184 -16.75 0.25 -30.21
N LEU A 185 -17.11 1.11 -29.26
CA LEU A 185 -18.48 1.62 -29.11
C LEU A 185 -18.89 2.45 -30.31
N PHE A 186 -17.98 3.28 -30.84
CA PHE A 186 -18.25 4.09 -32.02
C PHE A 186 -18.33 3.24 -33.30
N GLN A 187 -17.50 2.21 -33.44
CA GLN A 187 -17.58 1.19 -34.51
C GLN A 187 -18.96 0.50 -34.53
N VAL A 188 -19.48 0.10 -33.36
CA VAL A 188 -20.82 -0.50 -33.24
C VAL A 188 -21.89 0.50 -33.65
N TRP A 189 -21.84 1.73 -33.12
CA TRP A 189 -22.79 2.79 -33.44
C TRP A 189 -22.80 3.11 -34.95
N LEU A 190 -21.64 3.24 -35.58
CA LEU A 190 -21.54 3.45 -37.04
C LEU A 190 -22.22 2.32 -37.81
N THR A 191 -21.97 1.07 -37.40
CA THR A 191 -22.57 -0.11 -38.04
C THR A 191 -24.10 -0.09 -37.95
N GLU A 192 -24.65 0.29 -36.81
CA GLU A 192 -26.10 0.46 -36.63
C GLU A 192 -26.67 1.56 -37.52
N LYS A 193 -25.99 2.72 -37.62
CA LYS A 193 -26.45 3.85 -38.44
C LYS A 193 -26.31 3.58 -39.94
N GLU A 194 -25.24 2.91 -40.36
CA GLU A 194 -25.07 2.45 -41.74
C GLU A 194 -26.18 1.48 -42.16
N ALA A 195 -26.56 0.55 -41.29
CA ALA A 195 -27.69 -0.36 -41.51
C ALA A 195 -29.02 0.41 -41.55
N ALA A 196 -29.24 1.32 -40.60
CA ALA A 196 -30.46 2.10 -40.52
C ALA A 196 -30.66 3.03 -41.73
N LEU A 197 -29.57 3.55 -42.31
CA LEU A 197 -29.60 4.31 -43.56
C LEU A 197 -29.85 3.39 -44.78
N GLY A 198 -29.29 2.17 -44.77
CA GLY A 198 -29.53 1.17 -45.81
C GLY A 198 -30.99 0.74 -45.96
N GLU A 199 -31.79 0.84 -44.90
CA GLU A 199 -33.24 0.57 -44.92
C GLU A 199 -34.09 1.73 -45.44
N VAL A 200 -33.52 2.93 -45.63
CA VAL A 200 -34.27 4.09 -46.13
C VAL A 200 -34.58 3.91 -47.61
N GLN A 201 -35.86 3.94 -47.95
CA GLN A 201 -36.30 3.88 -49.33
C GLN A 201 -36.19 5.27 -49.98
N THR A 202 -35.46 5.37 -51.10
CA THR A 202 -35.22 6.65 -51.80
C THR A 202 -36.06 6.84 -53.06
N ASN A 203 -36.75 5.81 -53.55
CA ASN A 203 -37.58 5.86 -54.75
C ASN A 203 -38.80 4.93 -54.67
N ALA A 204 -39.75 5.10 -55.61
CA ALA A 204 -40.92 4.23 -55.77
C ALA A 204 -41.83 4.10 -54.52
N PHE A 205 -42.15 5.23 -53.88
CA PHE A 205 -43.09 5.28 -52.74
C PHE A 205 -44.50 4.83 -53.15
N LYS A 206 -45.14 3.99 -52.33
CA LYS A 206 -46.50 3.49 -52.59
C LYS A 206 -47.56 4.53 -52.24
N ASP A 207 -47.31 5.32 -51.21
CA ASP A 207 -48.20 6.37 -50.73
C ASP A 207 -47.43 7.52 -50.04
N PRO A 208 -48.07 8.69 -49.83
CA PRO A 208 -47.44 9.83 -49.16
C PRO A 208 -47.05 9.58 -47.70
N GLY A 209 -47.67 8.60 -47.02
CA GLY A 209 -47.36 8.24 -45.64
C GLY A 209 -46.01 7.53 -45.52
N GLU A 210 -45.72 6.59 -46.43
CA GLU A 210 -44.43 5.90 -46.55
C GLU A 210 -43.30 6.89 -46.88
N MET A 211 -43.57 7.86 -47.76
CA MET A 211 -42.61 8.93 -48.08
C MET A 211 -42.31 9.81 -46.86
N ASN A 212 -43.35 10.25 -46.14
CA ASN A 212 -43.18 11.04 -44.92
C ASN A 212 -42.46 10.27 -43.79
N ALA A 213 -42.67 8.96 -43.68
CA ALA A 213 -41.95 8.12 -42.72
C ALA A 213 -40.44 8.07 -43.04
N ASN A 214 -40.07 7.93 -44.32
CA ASN A 214 -38.66 7.96 -44.75
C ASN A 214 -38.01 9.35 -44.53
N VAL A 215 -38.74 10.45 -44.78
CA VAL A 215 -38.27 11.82 -44.46
C VAL A 215 -37.98 11.97 -42.96
N ARG A 216 -38.89 11.51 -42.09
CA ARG A 216 -38.66 11.56 -40.64
C ARG A 216 -37.47 10.71 -40.21
N ARG A 217 -37.31 9.52 -40.80
CA ARG A 217 -36.17 8.63 -40.52
C ARG A 217 -34.84 9.29 -40.89
N LEU A 218 -34.77 9.97 -42.04
CA LEU A 218 -33.60 10.74 -42.45
C LEU A 218 -33.31 11.93 -41.53
N ALA A 219 -34.36 12.63 -41.06
CA ALA A 219 -34.19 13.73 -40.11
C ALA A 219 -33.61 13.26 -38.76
N LEU A 220 -34.12 12.14 -38.23
CA LEU A 220 -33.58 11.54 -36.99
C LEU A 220 -32.14 11.05 -37.16
N LEU A 221 -31.83 10.38 -38.29
CA LEU A 221 -30.45 9.98 -38.59
C LEU A 221 -29.51 11.18 -38.66
N LYS A 222 -29.95 12.29 -39.27
CA LYS A 222 -29.17 13.53 -39.35
C LYS A 222 -28.91 14.12 -37.96
N GLU A 223 -29.93 14.19 -37.11
CA GLU A 223 -29.80 14.68 -35.74
C GLU A 223 -28.82 13.81 -34.92
N ASP A 224 -28.92 12.49 -35.05
CA ASP A 224 -28.01 11.55 -34.38
C ASP A 224 -26.56 11.75 -34.82
N MET A 225 -26.33 11.93 -36.13
CA MET A 225 -25.00 12.24 -36.67
C MET A 225 -24.49 13.60 -36.17
N GLU A 226 -25.31 14.63 -36.11
CA GLU A 226 -24.89 15.94 -35.59
C GLU A 226 -24.44 15.86 -34.12
N LYS A 227 -25.17 15.10 -33.30
CA LYS A 227 -24.80 14.86 -31.89
C LYS A 227 -23.50 14.09 -31.75
N LYS A 228 -23.22 13.13 -32.64
CA LYS A 228 -22.06 12.22 -32.52
C LYS A 228 -20.76 12.75 -33.11
N ARG A 229 -20.80 13.86 -33.86
CA ARG A 229 -19.62 14.50 -34.47
C ARG A 229 -18.51 14.79 -33.45
N ARG A 230 -18.88 15.37 -32.29
CA ARG A 230 -17.90 15.70 -31.23
C ARG A 230 -17.19 14.47 -30.68
N THR A 231 -17.86 13.31 -30.65
CA THR A 231 -17.25 12.06 -30.19
C THR A 231 -16.15 11.59 -31.15
N LEU A 232 -16.33 11.73 -32.47
CA LEU A 232 -15.28 11.41 -33.44
C LEU A 232 -14.06 12.33 -33.28
N ASP A 233 -14.29 13.63 -33.05
CA ASP A 233 -13.20 14.58 -32.78
C ASP A 233 -12.43 14.20 -31.50
N GLN A 234 -13.14 13.88 -30.42
CA GLN A 234 -12.54 13.42 -29.16
C GLN A 234 -11.75 12.12 -29.33
N LEU A 235 -12.27 11.15 -30.10
CA LEU A 235 -11.58 9.90 -30.41
C LEU A 235 -10.28 10.13 -31.16
N ARG A 236 -10.27 11.04 -32.14
CA ARG A 236 -9.05 11.40 -32.87
C ARG A 236 -8.02 12.06 -31.96
N ASP A 237 -8.46 12.99 -31.11
CA ASP A 237 -7.58 13.71 -30.20
C ASP A 237 -6.99 12.74 -29.15
N ALA A 238 -7.81 11.87 -28.56
CA ALA A 238 -7.37 10.81 -27.65
C ALA A 238 -6.40 9.82 -28.34
N GLY A 239 -6.67 9.46 -29.60
CA GLY A 239 -5.77 8.66 -30.42
C GLY A 239 -4.40 9.31 -30.59
N GLN A 240 -4.37 10.63 -30.85
CA GLN A 240 -3.13 11.38 -30.97
C GLN A 240 -2.37 11.46 -29.64
N ASP A 241 -3.07 11.65 -28.53
CA ASP A 241 -2.48 11.68 -27.19
C ASP A 241 -1.82 10.34 -26.85
N VAL A 242 -2.51 9.21 -27.03
CA VAL A 242 -1.96 7.87 -26.78
C VAL A 242 -0.74 7.60 -27.65
N ARG A 243 -0.76 7.98 -28.93
CA ARG A 243 0.40 7.86 -29.84
C ARG A 243 1.61 8.63 -29.33
N SER A 244 1.39 9.85 -28.82
CA SER A 244 2.46 10.70 -28.29
C SER A 244 3.10 10.11 -27.02
N LEU A 245 2.30 9.44 -26.19
CA LEU A 245 2.72 8.82 -24.94
C LEU A 245 3.48 7.52 -25.16
N LEU A 246 2.98 6.65 -26.05
CA LEU A 246 3.57 5.33 -26.33
C LEU A 246 4.94 5.43 -27.00
N ARG A 247 5.16 6.42 -27.87
CA ARG A 247 6.40 6.55 -28.67
C ARG A 247 6.79 5.24 -29.40
N SER A 248 5.81 4.41 -29.72
CA SER A 248 5.95 3.18 -30.50
C SER A 248 5.43 3.42 -31.91
N ALA A 249 6.29 3.23 -32.91
CA ALA A 249 5.91 3.42 -34.31
C ALA A 249 4.83 2.43 -34.74
N GLU A 250 4.88 1.20 -34.23
CA GLU A 250 3.95 0.13 -34.59
C GLU A 250 2.57 0.35 -33.97
N ALA A 251 2.50 0.55 -32.64
CA ALA A 251 1.23 0.86 -31.98
C ALA A 251 0.63 2.16 -32.52
N GLY A 252 1.49 3.15 -32.78
CA GLY A 252 1.04 4.42 -33.32
C GLY A 252 0.47 4.35 -34.73
N ALA A 253 0.99 3.45 -35.58
CA ALA A 253 0.44 3.19 -36.90
C ALA A 253 -0.90 2.44 -36.85
N ARG A 254 -1.07 1.51 -35.89
CA ARG A 254 -2.35 0.82 -35.68
C ARG A 254 -3.44 1.80 -35.25
N ILE A 255 -3.18 2.58 -34.19
CA ILE A 255 -4.13 3.57 -33.68
C ILE A 255 -4.53 4.59 -34.76
N GLU A 256 -3.56 5.05 -35.56
CA GLU A 256 -3.83 5.94 -36.69
C GLU A 256 -4.68 5.27 -37.76
N GLY A 257 -4.38 4.01 -38.11
CA GLY A 257 -5.19 3.23 -39.05
C GLY A 257 -6.64 3.06 -38.60
N ASP A 258 -6.85 2.71 -37.34
CA ASP A 258 -8.20 2.52 -36.77
C ASP A 258 -8.99 3.83 -36.73
N THR A 259 -8.32 4.94 -36.39
CA THR A 259 -8.91 6.29 -36.36
C THR A 259 -9.27 6.78 -37.77
N GLU A 260 -8.41 6.50 -38.74
CA GLU A 260 -8.63 6.85 -40.15
C GLU A 260 -9.78 6.03 -40.74
N GLU A 261 -9.87 4.73 -40.43
CA GLU A 261 -11.00 3.89 -40.83
C GLU A 261 -12.32 4.44 -40.29
N LEU A 262 -12.36 4.80 -39.01
CA LEU A 262 -13.54 5.41 -38.38
C LEU A 262 -13.95 6.72 -39.05
N THR A 263 -12.98 7.56 -39.39
CA THR A 263 -13.22 8.84 -40.08
C THR A 263 -13.76 8.61 -41.49
N GLN A 264 -13.18 7.67 -42.23
CA GLN A 264 -13.65 7.32 -43.58
C GLN A 264 -15.07 6.75 -43.59
N ARG A 265 -15.39 5.86 -42.63
CA ARG A 265 -16.75 5.32 -42.47
C ARG A 265 -17.75 6.42 -42.14
N TRP A 266 -17.39 7.33 -41.24
CA TRP A 266 -18.18 8.51 -40.91
C TRP A 266 -18.48 9.36 -42.14
N ASP A 267 -17.44 9.74 -42.90
CA ASP A 267 -17.58 10.59 -44.09
C ASP A 267 -18.45 9.92 -45.16
N ASN A 268 -18.28 8.60 -45.37
CA ASN A 268 -19.12 7.83 -46.27
C ASN A 268 -20.59 7.85 -45.84
N LEU A 269 -20.84 7.66 -44.53
CA LEU A 269 -22.18 7.67 -43.97
C LEU A 269 -22.85 9.04 -44.11
N VAL A 270 -22.11 10.13 -43.86
CA VAL A 270 -22.58 11.50 -44.08
C VAL A 270 -22.94 11.74 -45.55
N GLN A 271 -22.04 11.39 -46.48
CA GLN A 271 -22.29 11.56 -47.91
C GLN A 271 -23.53 10.77 -48.37
N ARG A 272 -23.66 9.51 -47.95
CA ARG A 272 -24.82 8.69 -48.29
C ARG A 272 -26.11 9.25 -47.70
N LEU A 273 -26.07 9.82 -46.51
CA LEU A 273 -27.22 10.44 -45.87
C LEU A 273 -27.68 11.67 -46.68
N GLU A 274 -26.75 12.51 -47.13
CA GLU A 274 -27.03 13.66 -47.99
C GLU A 274 -27.63 13.22 -49.34
N ASP A 275 -27.04 12.20 -49.98
CA ASP A 275 -27.53 11.66 -51.24
C ASP A 275 -28.95 11.09 -51.11
N CYS A 276 -29.24 10.34 -50.03
CA CYS A 276 -30.57 9.81 -49.75
C CYS A 276 -31.57 10.95 -49.49
N SER A 277 -31.17 11.96 -48.71
CA SER A 277 -32.00 13.15 -48.43
C SER A 277 -32.36 13.91 -49.71
N TYR A 278 -31.38 14.11 -50.61
CA TYR A 278 -31.62 14.74 -51.90
C TYR A 278 -32.60 13.94 -52.76
N GLN A 279 -32.39 12.62 -52.88
CA GLN A 279 -33.26 11.75 -53.67
C GLN A 279 -34.70 11.72 -53.16
N VAL A 280 -34.89 11.66 -51.83
CA VAL A 280 -36.22 11.72 -51.21
C VAL A 280 -36.86 13.08 -51.47
N THR A 281 -36.12 14.18 -51.33
CA THR A 281 -36.63 15.54 -51.61
C THR A 281 -37.02 15.70 -53.08
N GLU A 282 -36.24 15.15 -54.01
CA GLU A 282 -36.57 15.14 -55.44
C GLU A 282 -37.83 14.30 -55.73
N ALA A 283 -38.00 13.17 -55.05
CA ALA A 283 -39.21 12.36 -55.18
C ALA A 283 -40.44 13.07 -54.59
N VAL A 284 -40.29 13.77 -53.46
CA VAL A 284 -41.34 14.60 -52.84
C VAL A 284 -41.76 15.71 -53.79
N THR A 285 -40.82 16.44 -54.38
CA THR A 285 -41.12 17.51 -55.34
C THR A 285 -41.77 16.99 -56.62
N LYS A 286 -41.35 15.83 -57.15
CA LYS A 286 -42.01 15.18 -58.29
C LYS A 286 -43.43 14.70 -57.96
N ALA A 287 -43.65 14.15 -56.77
CA ALA A 287 -44.97 13.72 -56.31
C ALA A 287 -45.91 14.90 -56.05
N SER A 288 -45.39 15.99 -55.47
CA SER A 288 -46.13 17.23 -55.21
C SER A 288 -46.35 18.07 -56.47
N GLY A 289 -45.52 17.92 -57.51
CA GLY A 289 -45.72 18.52 -58.84
C GLY A 289 -46.99 18.05 -59.57
N MET A 290 -47.72 17.07 -59.01
CA MET A 290 -49.03 16.62 -59.51
C MET A 290 -50.23 17.10 -58.66
N ALA A 291 -50.04 17.79 -57.53
CA ALA A 291 -51.14 18.31 -56.71
C ALA A 291 -50.77 19.64 -56.01
N GLN A 292 -51.58 20.68 -56.24
CA GLN A 292 -51.40 22.01 -55.67
C GLN A 292 -51.54 22.05 -54.13
N ILE A 293 -50.55 22.71 -53.51
CA ILE A 293 -50.58 23.60 -52.33
C ILE A 293 -50.98 22.98 -50.96
N GLU A 294 -49.97 22.79 -50.09
CA GLU A 294 -49.82 23.55 -48.83
C GLU A 294 -48.36 23.42 -48.35
N GLU A 295 -47.57 24.44 -48.68
CA GLU A 295 -46.14 24.55 -48.41
C GLU A 295 -45.92 25.30 -47.09
N ARG A 296 -45.36 24.64 -46.07
CA ARG A 296 -44.71 25.34 -44.94
C ARG A 296 -43.72 24.55 -44.08
N VAL A 297 -43.14 23.43 -44.55
CA VAL A 297 -42.16 22.66 -43.74
C VAL A 297 -40.90 22.23 -44.53
N ALA A 298 -40.80 22.46 -45.84
CA ALA A 298 -39.75 21.81 -46.66
C ALA A 298 -38.55 22.69 -47.06
N MET A 299 -38.42 23.91 -46.55
CA MET A 299 -37.41 24.85 -47.04
C MET A 299 -36.59 25.48 -45.90
N GLU A 300 -36.14 24.67 -44.95
CA GLU A 300 -35.17 25.10 -43.94
C GLU A 300 -34.28 23.94 -43.48
N THR A 301 -33.68 23.17 -44.40
CA THR A 301 -32.73 22.09 -44.02
C THR A 301 -31.61 21.84 -45.02
N VAL A 302 -31.30 22.78 -45.93
CA VAL A 302 -30.20 22.62 -46.89
C VAL A 302 -29.14 23.69 -46.66
N VAL A 303 -28.28 23.46 -45.65
CA VAL A 303 -26.82 23.59 -45.69
C VAL A 303 -26.30 22.86 -44.44
N MET A 304 -25.49 21.82 -44.61
CA MET A 304 -24.58 21.36 -43.56
C MET A 304 -23.32 22.21 -43.71
N GLU A 305 -23.00 23.04 -42.72
CA GLU A 305 -21.83 23.90 -42.79
C GLU A 305 -20.57 23.03 -42.59
N THR A 306 -19.99 22.57 -43.70
CA THR A 306 -18.64 22.01 -43.71
C THR A 306 -17.67 23.16 -43.48
N VAL A 307 -17.34 23.45 -42.22
CA VAL A 307 -16.24 24.36 -41.89
C VAL A 307 -14.93 23.63 -42.16
N ALA A 308 -14.39 23.83 -43.36
CA ALA A 308 -12.98 23.62 -43.62
C ALA A 308 -12.17 24.63 -42.79
N VAL A 309 -11.19 24.13 -42.05
CA VAL A 309 -10.24 24.91 -41.25
C VAL A 309 -9.39 25.79 -42.18
N ALA A 310 -9.59 27.11 -42.16
CA ALA A 310 -8.60 28.07 -42.65
C ALA A 310 -8.75 29.47 -42.01
N ALA A 311 -7.78 29.80 -41.15
CA ALA A 311 -7.15 31.10 -40.83
C ALA A 311 -7.99 32.42 -40.76
N ALA A 312 -7.85 33.05 -39.58
CA ALA A 312 -8.29 34.38 -39.15
C ALA A 312 -7.98 35.59 -40.07
N GLN A 313 -8.94 36.53 -40.19
CA GLN A 313 -8.90 37.92 -39.65
C GLN A 313 -10.17 38.74 -40.03
N PRO A 314 -10.52 39.84 -39.31
CA PRO A 314 -11.88 40.41 -39.29
C PRO A 314 -12.03 41.74 -40.04
N GLU A 315 -13.20 41.99 -40.64
CA GLU A 315 -13.63 43.35 -41.02
C GLU A 315 -15.11 43.64 -40.67
N LYS A 316 -15.31 44.89 -40.26
CA LYS A 316 -16.53 45.58 -39.79
C LYS A 316 -17.51 45.88 -40.93
N VAL A 317 -18.78 46.13 -40.57
CA VAL A 317 -19.70 47.23 -40.99
C VAL A 317 -21.10 46.87 -40.45
N LEU A 318 -21.59 47.48 -39.36
CA LEU A 318 -22.41 48.71 -39.26
C LEU A 318 -23.81 48.63 -39.90
N ASP A 319 -24.82 48.62 -38.99
CA ASP A 319 -26.19 49.14 -39.00
C ASP A 319 -26.96 49.35 -40.32
N ASP A 320 -28.18 48.80 -40.38
CA ASP A 320 -29.36 49.68 -40.32
C ASP A 320 -30.63 48.94 -39.87
N GLN A 321 -31.45 49.70 -39.16
CA GLN A 321 -32.54 49.31 -38.28
C GLN A 321 -33.89 49.65 -38.94
N GLU A 322 -34.81 48.68 -39.06
CA GLU A 322 -36.23 49.02 -39.22
C GLU A 322 -37.12 48.05 -38.45
N LEU A 323 -37.76 48.58 -37.41
CA LEU A 323 -38.68 47.93 -36.48
C LEU A 323 -40.06 47.74 -37.12
N ALA A 324 -40.61 46.54 -37.00
CA ALA A 324 -42.04 46.25 -37.11
C ALA A 324 -42.57 45.64 -35.80
N PRO A 325 -43.86 45.86 -35.43
CA PRO A 325 -44.35 45.82 -34.05
C PRO A 325 -44.57 44.39 -33.50
N PRO A 326 -44.57 44.19 -32.16
CA PRO A 326 -44.72 42.87 -31.58
C PRO A 326 -46.20 42.42 -31.61
N THR A 327 -46.42 41.19 -32.03
CA THR A 327 -47.68 40.47 -31.84
C THR A 327 -47.72 39.86 -30.41
N PRO A 328 -48.90 39.71 -29.79
CA PRO A 328 -49.04 39.46 -28.36
C PRO A 328 -48.71 38.01 -27.97
N PRO A 329 -48.21 37.75 -26.75
CA PRO A 329 -47.76 36.42 -26.34
C PRO A 329 -48.95 35.56 -25.91
N LYS A 330 -49.07 34.37 -26.49
CA LYS A 330 -49.80 33.27 -25.86
C LYS A 330 -48.92 32.02 -25.91
N ARG A 331 -48.61 31.51 -24.72
CA ARG A 331 -47.84 30.29 -24.39
C ARG A 331 -46.32 30.44 -24.52
N ARG A 332 -45.69 31.03 -23.52
CA ARG A 332 -44.23 30.95 -23.28
C ARG A 332 -43.87 31.10 -21.80
N LEU A 333 -44.79 30.73 -20.90
CA LEU A 333 -44.64 30.95 -19.45
C LEU A 333 -44.67 29.65 -18.63
N VAL A 334 -44.55 28.47 -19.27
CA VAL A 334 -44.50 27.18 -18.57
C VAL A 334 -43.22 26.40 -18.95
N GLU A 335 -42.81 26.42 -20.22
CA GLU A 335 -41.54 25.82 -20.67
C GLU A 335 -40.28 26.42 -20.02
N THR A 336 -40.34 27.68 -19.56
CA THR A 336 -39.18 28.35 -18.95
C THR A 336 -38.92 27.87 -17.53
N ASP A 337 -39.99 27.60 -16.75
CA ASP A 337 -39.85 27.10 -15.39
C ASP A 337 -39.36 25.63 -15.38
N GLU A 338 -39.79 24.79 -16.33
CA GLU A 338 -39.37 23.37 -16.37
C GLU A 338 -37.95 23.17 -16.89
N SER A 339 -37.50 23.98 -17.85
CA SER A 339 -36.11 23.97 -18.33
C SER A 339 -35.15 24.48 -17.26
N GLU A 340 -35.54 25.49 -16.47
CA GLU A 340 -34.77 25.99 -15.32
C GLU A 340 -34.73 24.95 -14.17
N LEU A 341 -35.84 24.26 -13.89
CA LEU A 341 -35.87 23.16 -12.91
C LEU A 341 -35.00 21.97 -13.34
N ARG A 342 -35.01 21.63 -14.64
CA ARG A 342 -34.17 20.58 -15.23
C ARG A 342 -32.68 20.94 -15.14
N GLY A 343 -32.32 22.17 -15.52
CA GLY A 343 -30.94 22.66 -15.42
C GLY A 343 -30.44 22.73 -13.96
N GLY A 344 -31.32 23.11 -13.02
CA GLY A 344 -31.01 23.08 -11.59
C GLY A 344 -30.71 21.67 -11.09
N LEU A 345 -31.53 20.68 -11.46
CA LEU A 345 -31.32 19.28 -11.12
C LEU A 345 -30.01 18.71 -11.70
N GLU A 346 -29.72 18.98 -12.98
CA GLU A 346 -28.49 18.52 -13.63
C GLU A 346 -27.25 19.13 -12.97
N SER A 347 -27.33 20.39 -12.53
CA SER A 347 -26.29 21.04 -11.73
C SER A 347 -26.11 20.35 -10.37
N ASP A 348 -27.20 20.10 -9.65
CA ASP A 348 -27.18 19.45 -8.33
C ASP A 348 -26.59 18.03 -8.42
N LEU A 349 -26.96 17.25 -9.44
CA LEU A 349 -26.42 15.91 -9.70
C LEU A 349 -24.91 15.98 -10.00
N SER A 350 -24.49 16.91 -10.85
CA SER A 350 -23.07 17.12 -11.17
C SER A 350 -22.25 17.52 -9.94
N ASP A 351 -22.80 18.37 -9.08
CA ASP A 351 -22.16 18.80 -7.84
C ASP A 351 -22.05 17.64 -6.82
N LEU A 352 -23.07 16.78 -6.74
CA LEU A 352 -23.03 15.57 -5.94
C LEU A 352 -21.96 14.59 -6.45
N LEU A 353 -21.88 14.33 -7.75
CA LEU A 353 -20.85 13.45 -8.33
C LEU A 353 -19.43 13.96 -8.07
N ARG A 354 -19.22 15.27 -8.19
CA ARG A 354 -17.91 15.87 -7.89
C ARG A 354 -17.56 15.73 -6.41
N TRP A 355 -18.55 15.93 -5.53
CA TRP A 355 -18.37 15.76 -4.10
C TRP A 355 -18.08 14.29 -3.73
N LEU A 356 -18.81 13.34 -4.30
CA LEU A 356 -18.61 11.90 -4.08
C LEU A 356 -17.20 11.47 -4.47
N ASN A 357 -16.73 11.90 -5.65
CA ASN A 357 -15.35 11.65 -6.07
C ASN A 357 -14.31 12.24 -5.10
N THR A 358 -14.54 13.46 -4.61
CA THR A 358 -13.64 14.11 -3.65
C THR A 358 -13.61 13.34 -2.32
N TRP A 359 -14.77 12.87 -1.86
CA TRP A 359 -14.88 12.04 -0.67
C TRP A 359 -14.15 10.70 -0.87
N LYS A 360 -14.31 10.06 -2.04
CA LYS A 360 -13.66 8.79 -2.41
C LYS A 360 -12.14 8.90 -2.40
N VAL A 361 -11.58 9.97 -2.97
CA VAL A 361 -10.14 10.25 -2.91
C VAL A 361 -9.66 10.42 -1.46
N SER A 362 -10.47 11.07 -0.61
CA SER A 362 -10.14 11.24 0.81
C SER A 362 -10.19 9.90 1.57
N ALA A 363 -11.16 9.04 1.24
CA ALA A 363 -11.29 7.67 1.76
C ALA A 363 -10.09 6.80 1.35
N GLN A 364 -9.68 6.85 0.09
CA GLN A 364 -8.50 6.13 -0.43
C GLN A 364 -7.21 6.61 0.23
N THR A 365 -7.08 7.92 0.48
CA THR A 365 -5.93 8.48 1.21
C THR A 365 -5.84 7.92 2.64
N LEU A 366 -6.98 7.73 3.31
CA LEU A 366 -7.03 7.09 4.62
C LEU A 366 -6.62 5.61 4.53
N ALA A 367 -7.10 4.89 3.52
CA ALA A 367 -6.75 3.48 3.29
C ALA A 367 -5.25 3.26 3.06
N SER A 368 -4.56 4.22 2.45
CA SER A 368 -3.11 4.16 2.20
C SER A 368 -2.26 4.73 3.35
N THR A 369 -2.87 5.23 4.42
CA THR A 369 -2.14 5.79 5.56
C THR A 369 -1.52 4.67 6.40
N ASP A 370 -0.33 4.94 6.96
CA ASP A 370 0.36 4.03 7.88
C ASP A 370 -0.57 3.51 9.01
N PRO A 371 -0.72 2.19 9.20
CA PRO A 371 -1.51 1.59 10.27
C PRO A 371 -1.17 2.05 11.70
N GLU A 372 0.06 2.54 11.93
CA GLU A 372 0.49 3.07 13.22
C GLU A 372 0.07 4.53 13.46
N ASN A 373 -0.53 5.19 12.47
CA ASN A 373 -0.95 6.58 12.61
C ASN A 373 -2.02 6.74 13.71
N PRO A 374 -1.79 7.59 14.73
CA PRO A 374 -2.71 7.76 15.85
C PRO A 374 -4.02 8.45 15.45
N ASP A 375 -4.03 9.20 14.34
CA ASP A 375 -5.15 10.03 13.92
C ASP A 375 -6.16 9.27 13.03
N LEU A 376 -5.93 7.98 12.76
CA LEU A 376 -6.80 7.17 11.87
C LEU A 376 -8.26 7.18 12.30
N GLN A 377 -8.51 7.09 13.61
CA GLN A 377 -9.86 7.08 14.17
C GLN A 377 -10.57 8.43 13.99
N GLU A 378 -9.86 9.54 14.17
CA GLU A 378 -10.41 10.89 14.02
C GLU A 378 -10.72 11.17 12.55
N LYS A 379 -9.81 10.78 11.64
CA LYS A 379 -10.02 10.91 10.19
C LYS A 379 -11.20 10.07 9.69
N LEU A 380 -11.37 8.84 10.20
CA LEU A 380 -12.53 8.01 9.89
C LEU A 380 -13.83 8.69 10.33
N GLN A 381 -13.89 9.19 11.57
CA GLN A 381 -15.08 9.90 12.08
C GLN A 381 -15.41 11.15 11.26
N ALA A 382 -14.40 11.87 10.77
CA ALA A 382 -14.61 13.00 9.88
C ALA A 382 -15.23 12.58 8.53
N LEU A 383 -14.82 11.44 7.96
CA LEU A 383 -15.40 10.90 6.73
C LEU A 383 -16.83 10.38 6.94
N GLU A 384 -17.09 9.69 8.06
CA GLU A 384 -18.43 9.25 8.47
C GLU A 384 -19.39 10.44 8.59
N ALA A 385 -18.98 11.50 9.30
CA ALA A 385 -19.79 12.70 9.49
C ALA A 385 -20.08 13.42 8.17
N GLN A 386 -19.10 13.48 7.27
CA GLN A 386 -19.27 14.04 5.94
C GLN A 386 -20.31 13.27 5.13
N LEU A 387 -20.23 11.93 5.10
CA LEU A 387 -21.19 11.10 4.37
C LEU A 387 -22.59 11.24 4.98
N LEU A 388 -22.75 11.11 6.29
CA LEU A 388 -24.03 11.27 6.99
C LEU A 388 -24.68 12.64 6.72
N SER A 389 -23.88 13.71 6.61
CA SER A 389 -24.41 15.05 6.31
C SER A 389 -25.02 15.16 4.90
N LYS A 390 -24.59 14.31 3.97
CA LYS A 390 -25.01 14.33 2.56
C LYS A 390 -26.14 13.36 2.23
N GLU A 391 -26.41 12.38 3.08
CA GLU A 391 -27.44 11.35 2.86
C GLU A 391 -28.81 11.94 2.50
N ALA A 392 -29.27 12.92 3.29
CA ALA A 392 -30.55 13.58 3.05
C ALA A 392 -30.57 14.36 1.72
N GLN A 393 -29.46 15.00 1.35
CA GLN A 393 -29.36 15.75 0.10
C GLN A 393 -29.39 14.82 -1.11
N VAL A 394 -28.63 13.71 -1.08
CA VAL A 394 -28.63 12.72 -2.16
C VAL A 394 -30.03 12.16 -2.36
N GLY A 395 -30.69 11.73 -1.28
CA GLY A 395 -32.07 11.24 -1.35
C GLY A 395 -33.06 12.27 -1.88
N GLN A 396 -32.93 13.55 -1.50
CA GLN A 396 -33.80 14.62 -2.00
C GLN A 396 -33.59 14.88 -3.49
N VAL A 397 -32.35 14.95 -3.96
CA VAL A 397 -32.01 15.25 -5.36
C VAL A 397 -32.43 14.08 -6.27
N THR A 398 -32.15 12.83 -5.89
CA THR A 398 -32.51 11.66 -6.70
C THR A 398 -34.02 11.44 -6.72
N GLN A 399 -34.71 11.58 -5.58
CA GLN A 399 -36.17 11.46 -5.52
C GLN A 399 -36.86 12.62 -6.26
N GLY A 400 -36.38 13.86 -6.07
CA GLY A 400 -36.87 15.03 -6.78
C GLY A 400 -36.70 14.90 -8.29
N GLY A 401 -35.55 14.40 -8.74
CA GLY A 401 -35.29 14.13 -10.14
C GLY A 401 -36.19 13.05 -10.73
N ARG A 402 -36.42 11.94 -10.02
CA ARG A 402 -37.38 10.90 -10.43
C ARG A 402 -38.82 11.44 -10.54
N HIS A 403 -39.24 12.33 -9.65
CA HIS A 403 -40.55 12.99 -9.74
C HIS A 403 -40.66 13.96 -10.92
N LEU A 404 -39.57 14.63 -11.30
CA LEU A 404 -39.49 15.54 -12.44
C LEU A 404 -39.54 14.81 -13.80
N MET A 405 -39.23 13.51 -13.86
CA MET A 405 -39.30 12.75 -15.12
C MET A 405 -40.72 12.58 -15.64
N GLU A 406 -41.71 12.34 -14.78
CA GLU A 406 -43.09 12.08 -15.21
C GLU A 406 -43.75 13.29 -15.93
N PRO A 407 -43.58 14.55 -15.46
CA PRO A 407 -43.95 15.74 -16.23
C PRO A 407 -43.19 15.88 -17.55
N LEU A 408 -41.86 15.73 -17.54
CA LEU A 408 -41.01 15.91 -18.73
C LEU A 408 -41.32 14.88 -19.84
N GLU A 409 -41.62 13.63 -19.47
CA GLU A 409 -42.06 12.60 -20.41
C GLU A 409 -43.43 12.93 -21.04
N LYS A 410 -44.35 13.55 -20.29
CA LYS A 410 -45.66 14.00 -20.81
C LYS A 410 -45.52 15.16 -21.80
N GLU A 411 -44.48 15.97 -21.67
CA GLU A 411 -44.15 17.05 -22.60
C GLU A 411 -43.31 16.58 -23.81
N GLY A 412 -42.90 15.30 -23.85
CA GLY A 412 -42.12 14.72 -24.94
C GLY A 412 -40.62 15.05 -24.90
N VAL A 413 -40.11 15.52 -23.74
CA VAL A 413 -38.69 15.78 -23.51
C VAL A 413 -38.00 14.48 -23.10
N SER A 414 -36.82 14.19 -23.67
CA SER A 414 -36.04 13.01 -23.27
C SER A 414 -35.53 13.15 -21.84
N VAL A 415 -35.84 12.15 -21.02
CA VAL A 415 -35.40 12.05 -19.62
C VAL A 415 -34.28 11.02 -19.42
N ASP A 416 -33.82 10.36 -20.49
CA ASP A 416 -32.85 9.26 -20.38
C ASP A 416 -31.51 9.72 -19.80
N SER A 417 -31.07 10.94 -20.13
CA SER A 417 -29.86 11.54 -19.55
C SER A 417 -29.99 11.72 -18.04
N ILE A 418 -31.08 12.34 -17.57
CA ILE A 418 -31.33 12.58 -16.15
C ILE A 418 -31.46 11.25 -15.39
N ARG A 419 -32.10 10.25 -16.02
CA ARG A 419 -32.23 8.91 -15.45
C ARG A 419 -30.86 8.27 -15.26
N CYS A 420 -30.01 8.32 -16.28
CA CYS A 420 -28.64 7.85 -16.21
C CYS A 420 -27.85 8.57 -15.10
N ASP A 421 -27.92 9.91 -15.04
CA ASP A 421 -27.19 10.71 -14.05
C ASP A 421 -27.63 10.38 -12.62
N ILE A 422 -28.93 10.17 -12.38
CA ILE A 422 -29.45 9.72 -11.08
C ILE A 422 -28.96 8.33 -10.74
N ASP A 423 -29.03 7.39 -11.68
CA ASP A 423 -28.59 6.00 -11.45
C ASP A 423 -27.07 5.94 -11.17
N VAL A 424 -26.27 6.79 -11.81
CA VAL A 424 -24.83 6.94 -11.52
C VAL A 424 -24.61 7.53 -10.12
N VAL A 425 -25.33 8.58 -9.72
CA VAL A 425 -25.23 9.15 -8.37
C VAL A 425 -25.59 8.12 -7.30
N GLU A 426 -26.66 7.35 -7.49
CA GLU A 426 -27.08 6.30 -6.56
C GLU A 426 -26.04 5.18 -6.48
N ALA A 427 -25.47 4.75 -7.61
CA ALA A 427 -24.41 3.74 -7.64
C ALA A 427 -23.13 4.21 -6.95
N GLU A 428 -22.69 5.45 -7.19
CA GLU A 428 -21.51 6.03 -6.55
C GLU A 428 -21.73 6.27 -5.05
N TRP A 429 -22.94 6.66 -4.64
CA TRP A 429 -23.33 6.78 -3.24
C TRP A 429 -23.21 5.43 -2.51
N GLU A 430 -23.82 4.37 -3.04
CA GLU A 430 -23.71 3.01 -2.50
C GLU A 430 -22.26 2.52 -2.46
N GLY A 431 -21.47 2.87 -3.50
CA GLY A 431 -20.03 2.64 -3.54
C GLY A 431 -19.31 3.30 -2.36
N CYS A 432 -19.59 4.57 -2.09
CA CYS A 432 -19.00 5.30 -0.96
C CYS A 432 -19.43 4.73 0.40
N VAL A 433 -20.70 4.32 0.55
CA VAL A 433 -21.19 3.65 1.77
C VAL A 433 -20.46 2.34 2.02
N SER A 434 -20.26 1.53 0.96
CA SER A 434 -19.51 0.27 1.05
C SER A 434 -18.04 0.50 1.39
N GLU A 435 -17.42 1.52 0.79
CA GLU A 435 -16.02 1.88 1.05
C GLU A 435 -15.82 2.40 2.48
N LEU A 436 -16.76 3.20 2.99
CA LEU A 436 -16.77 3.64 4.39
C LEU A 436 -16.83 2.44 5.34
N LYS A 437 -17.67 1.45 5.04
CA LYS A 437 -17.77 0.24 5.85
C LYS A 437 -16.47 -0.55 5.86
N ALA A 438 -15.84 -0.74 4.69
CA ALA A 438 -14.54 -1.41 4.59
C ALA A 438 -13.46 -0.67 5.38
N LEU A 439 -13.45 0.67 5.34
CA LEU A 439 -12.56 1.50 6.15
C LEU A 439 -12.83 1.37 7.65
N CYS A 440 -14.10 1.32 8.07
CA CYS A 440 -14.46 1.09 9.47
C CYS A 440 -13.89 -0.24 9.97
N ASP A 441 -14.13 -1.31 9.22
CA ASP A 441 -13.66 -2.65 9.55
C ASP A 441 -12.12 -2.69 9.62
N TRP A 442 -11.44 -2.03 8.67
CA TRP A 442 -9.99 -1.92 8.64
C TRP A 442 -9.43 -1.13 9.85
N VAL A 443 -9.94 0.07 10.15
CA VAL A 443 -9.49 0.88 11.31
C VAL A 443 -9.75 0.13 12.63
N GLN A 444 -10.87 -0.58 12.75
CA GLN A 444 -11.16 -1.42 13.91
C GLN A 444 -10.15 -2.56 14.06
N ALA A 445 -9.81 -3.25 12.96
CA ALA A 445 -8.78 -4.29 12.96
C ALA A 445 -7.42 -3.72 13.40
N GLN A 446 -7.00 -2.58 12.86
CA GLN A 446 -5.73 -1.94 13.26
C GLN A 446 -5.72 -1.51 14.73
N THR A 447 -6.83 -0.95 15.22
CA THR A 447 -6.97 -0.59 16.63
C THR A 447 -6.88 -1.81 17.54
N ARG A 448 -7.44 -2.94 17.09
CA ARG A 448 -7.35 -4.20 17.82
C ARG A 448 -5.93 -4.77 17.84
N VAL A 449 -5.22 -4.74 16.71
CA VAL A 449 -3.81 -5.11 16.61
C VAL A 449 -2.96 -4.28 17.59
N ARG A 450 -3.12 -2.95 17.61
CA ARG A 450 -2.41 -2.08 18.57
C ARG A 450 -2.70 -2.44 20.02
N SER A 451 -3.95 -2.74 20.36
CA SER A 451 -4.33 -3.20 21.70
C SER A 451 -3.62 -4.52 22.05
N LEU A 452 -3.62 -5.50 21.14
CA LEU A 452 -2.95 -6.79 21.36
C LEU A 452 -1.43 -6.63 21.55
N CYS A 453 -0.78 -5.80 20.74
CA CYS A 453 0.64 -5.46 20.91
C CYS A 453 0.93 -4.87 22.30
N SER A 454 0.10 -3.93 22.76
CA SER A 454 0.26 -3.30 24.08
C SER A 454 0.07 -4.29 25.22
N GLU A 455 -0.91 -5.18 25.12
CA GLU A 455 -1.16 -6.22 26.12
C GLU A 455 -0.02 -7.25 26.16
N LEU A 456 0.48 -7.68 25.00
CA LEU A 456 1.63 -8.57 24.92
C LEU A 456 2.89 -7.94 25.52
N ALA A 457 3.16 -6.67 25.21
CA ALA A 457 4.29 -5.95 25.81
C ALA A 457 4.16 -5.83 27.34
N ALA A 458 2.94 -5.70 27.86
CA ALA A 458 2.70 -5.69 29.31
C ALA A 458 2.98 -7.06 29.93
N VAL A 459 2.60 -8.16 29.27
CA VAL A 459 2.93 -9.53 29.73
C VAL A 459 4.43 -9.76 29.69
N ASP A 460 5.09 -9.41 28.58
CA ASP A 460 6.55 -9.57 28.41
C ASP A 460 7.33 -8.82 29.49
N LYS A 461 6.89 -7.60 29.84
CA LYS A 461 7.44 -6.85 30.97
C LYS A 461 7.31 -7.61 32.29
N VAL A 462 6.16 -8.20 32.58
CA VAL A 462 5.96 -9.00 33.81
C VAL A 462 6.88 -10.22 33.82
N LEU A 463 7.10 -10.87 32.68
CA LEU A 463 8.05 -11.99 32.55
C LEU A 463 9.49 -11.52 32.82
N GLY A 464 9.91 -10.39 32.25
CA GLY A 464 11.22 -9.79 32.52
C GLY A 464 11.46 -9.48 34.00
N GLU A 465 10.43 -9.01 34.72
CA GLU A 465 10.50 -8.82 36.18
C GLU A 465 10.70 -10.14 36.96
N GLN A 466 10.19 -11.27 36.44
CA GLN A 466 10.44 -12.58 37.04
C GLN A 466 11.85 -13.07 36.78
N ASP A 467 12.36 -12.90 35.57
CA ASP A 467 13.72 -13.31 35.20
C ASP A 467 14.78 -12.50 35.96
N GLN A 468 14.53 -11.21 36.17
CA GLN A 468 15.39 -10.37 36.99
C GLN A 468 15.43 -10.85 38.45
N TRP A 469 14.30 -11.31 38.98
CA TRP A 469 14.24 -11.90 40.32
C TRP A 469 14.95 -13.27 40.38
N LEU A 470 14.75 -14.11 39.37
CA LEU A 470 15.41 -15.42 39.26
C LEU A 470 16.94 -15.28 39.20
N SER A 471 17.45 -14.34 38.40
CA SER A 471 18.89 -14.08 38.28
C SER A 471 19.49 -13.40 39.52
N GLY A 472 18.72 -12.58 40.23
CA GLY A 472 19.16 -11.88 41.44
C GLY A 472 19.08 -12.69 42.74
N THR A 473 18.49 -13.89 42.73
CA THR A 473 18.27 -14.69 43.94
C THR A 473 19.23 -15.87 44.04
N ASP A 474 20.16 -15.80 44.99
CA ASP A 474 21.13 -16.86 45.24
C ASP A 474 20.54 -17.97 46.16
N SER A 475 20.59 -19.25 45.74
CA SER A 475 19.99 -20.42 46.45
C SER A 475 20.72 -20.77 47.73
N THR A 476 21.88 -20.18 47.96
CA THR A 476 22.91 -20.68 48.87
C THR A 476 22.92 -19.98 50.25
N ARG A 477 21.93 -19.12 50.54
CA ARG A 477 21.85 -18.40 51.82
C ARG A 477 21.60 -19.36 52.99
N SER A 478 22.47 -19.30 54.00
CA SER A 478 22.46 -20.18 55.19
C SER A 478 21.45 -19.80 56.29
N ASP A 479 20.66 -18.74 56.11
CA ASP A 479 19.68 -18.28 57.10
C ASP A 479 18.27 -18.85 56.80
N GLU A 480 17.75 -19.66 57.72
CA GLU A 480 16.44 -20.32 57.62
C GLU A 480 15.27 -19.32 57.52
N ALA A 481 15.39 -18.13 58.12
CA ALA A 481 14.38 -17.08 57.99
C ALA A 481 14.36 -16.50 56.57
N ALA A 482 15.54 -16.31 55.97
CA ALA A 482 15.69 -15.83 54.59
C ALA A 482 15.19 -16.85 53.55
N LEU A 483 15.38 -18.15 53.78
CA LEU A 483 14.84 -19.21 52.92
C LEU A 483 13.31 -19.28 52.97
N ARG A 484 12.69 -19.07 54.14
CA ARG A 484 11.22 -18.99 54.25
C ARG A 484 10.65 -17.79 53.48
N THR A 485 11.28 -16.62 53.57
CA THR A 485 10.85 -15.43 52.81
C THR A 485 11.00 -15.63 51.30
N LEU A 486 12.10 -16.24 50.85
CA LEU A 486 12.30 -16.56 49.44
C LEU A 486 11.27 -17.57 48.92
N ARG A 487 10.90 -18.57 49.72
CA ARG A 487 9.82 -19.50 49.37
C ARG A 487 8.49 -18.79 49.19
N THR A 488 8.10 -17.93 50.13
CA THR A 488 6.82 -17.20 50.02
C THR A 488 6.79 -16.29 48.80
N GLU A 489 7.92 -15.65 48.46
CA GLU A 489 8.03 -14.81 47.28
C GLU A 489 7.98 -15.64 45.98
N CYS A 490 8.69 -16.77 45.94
CA CYS A 490 8.66 -17.72 44.82
C CYS A 490 7.24 -18.26 44.58
N GLN A 491 6.52 -18.64 45.64
CA GLN A 491 5.13 -19.12 45.57
C GLN A 491 4.17 -18.03 45.10
N SER A 492 4.35 -16.79 45.54
CA SER A 492 3.58 -15.65 45.07
C SER A 492 3.79 -15.41 43.57
N ARG A 493 5.04 -15.49 43.09
CA ARG A 493 5.39 -15.32 41.68
C ARG A 493 4.88 -16.45 40.80
N LEU A 494 4.96 -17.70 41.28
CA LEU A 494 4.34 -18.86 40.63
C LEU A 494 2.83 -18.71 40.48
N ALA A 495 2.14 -18.26 41.54
CA ALA A 495 0.72 -17.97 41.49
C ALA A 495 0.39 -16.85 40.48
N GLN A 496 1.22 -15.81 40.43
CA GLN A 496 1.07 -14.70 39.48
C GLN A 496 1.21 -15.18 38.02
N LEU A 497 2.26 -15.94 37.67
CA LEU A 497 2.44 -16.45 36.31
C LEU A 497 1.40 -17.49 35.90
N THR A 498 0.97 -18.33 36.84
CA THR A 498 -0.09 -19.33 36.58
C THR A 498 -1.43 -18.63 36.29
N ALA A 499 -1.70 -17.50 36.94
CA ALA A 499 -2.88 -16.69 36.68
C ALA A 499 -2.85 -15.98 35.31
N LEU A 500 -1.66 -15.78 34.72
CA LEU A 500 -1.50 -15.17 33.39
C LEU A 500 -1.76 -16.14 32.23
N SER A 501 -1.55 -17.45 32.40
CA SER A 501 -1.80 -18.45 31.35
C SER A 501 -3.16 -18.34 30.64
N PRO A 502 -4.31 -18.29 31.34
CA PRO A 502 -5.60 -18.19 30.66
C PRO A 502 -5.76 -16.88 29.87
N ARG A 503 -5.10 -15.78 30.30
CA ARG A 503 -5.11 -14.53 29.53
C ARG A 503 -4.27 -14.66 28.27
N LEU A 504 -3.13 -15.35 28.34
CA LEU A 504 -2.28 -15.59 27.18
C LEU A 504 -2.98 -16.49 26.14
N ASP A 505 -3.66 -17.54 26.60
CA ASP A 505 -4.46 -18.41 25.74
C ASP A 505 -5.58 -17.63 25.02
N GLN A 506 -6.23 -16.72 25.74
CA GLN A 506 -7.24 -15.82 25.15
C GLN A 506 -6.62 -14.89 24.10
N LEU A 507 -5.47 -14.27 24.40
CA LEU A 507 -4.79 -13.40 23.45
C LEU A 507 -4.35 -14.19 22.21
N SER A 508 -3.88 -15.42 22.37
CA SER A 508 -3.51 -16.31 21.26
C SER A 508 -4.72 -16.61 20.37
N ALA A 509 -5.87 -16.94 20.95
CA ALA A 509 -7.11 -17.16 20.19
C ALA A 509 -7.59 -15.90 19.46
N GLU A 510 -7.40 -14.72 20.06
CA GLU A 510 -7.74 -13.44 19.42
C GLU A 510 -6.82 -13.12 18.25
N VAL A 511 -5.51 -13.40 18.37
CA VAL A 511 -4.51 -13.29 17.28
C VAL A 511 -4.83 -14.25 16.13
N GLU A 512 -5.36 -15.45 16.39
CA GLU A 512 -5.80 -16.40 15.36
C GLU A 512 -7.10 -15.98 14.65
N SER A 513 -7.94 -15.17 15.31
CA SER A 513 -9.25 -14.77 14.80
C SER A 513 -9.24 -13.55 13.88
N ILE A 514 -8.16 -12.77 13.91
CA ILE A 514 -8.00 -11.51 13.18
C ILE A 514 -6.87 -11.69 12.16
N ASP A 515 -6.99 -11.08 10.99
CA ASP A 515 -5.88 -11.04 10.04
C ASP A 515 -4.79 -10.09 10.58
N VAL A 516 -3.72 -10.68 11.12
CA VAL A 516 -2.67 -9.99 11.86
C VAL A 516 -1.31 -10.12 11.15
N PRO A 517 -0.41 -9.14 11.31
CA PRO A 517 0.94 -9.25 10.77
C PRO A 517 1.67 -10.50 11.29
N PRO A 518 2.49 -11.18 10.46
CA PRO A 518 3.24 -12.36 10.89
C PRO A 518 4.20 -12.08 12.05
N THR A 519 4.62 -10.82 12.20
CA THR A 519 5.42 -10.33 13.33
C THR A 519 4.68 -10.45 14.65
N LEU A 520 3.38 -10.14 14.70
CA LEU A 520 2.58 -10.25 15.91
C LEU A 520 2.40 -11.73 16.32
N THR A 521 2.17 -12.60 15.35
CA THR A 521 2.08 -14.05 15.57
C THR A 521 3.39 -14.64 16.10
N ALA A 522 4.53 -14.20 15.56
CA ALA A 522 5.84 -14.59 16.06
C ALA A 522 6.11 -14.06 17.48
N ASN A 523 5.72 -12.82 17.77
CA ASN A 523 5.84 -12.23 19.10
C ASN A 523 4.97 -12.99 20.12
N MET A 524 3.73 -13.34 19.77
CA MET A 524 2.85 -14.18 20.61
C MET A 524 3.49 -15.52 20.96
N ALA A 525 4.05 -16.22 19.95
CA ALA A 525 4.74 -17.48 20.17
C ALA A 525 5.97 -17.33 21.07
N THR A 526 6.71 -16.23 20.91
CA THR A 526 7.90 -15.92 21.71
C THR A 526 7.53 -15.67 23.18
N VAL A 527 6.53 -14.83 23.45
CA VAL A 527 6.04 -14.54 24.81
C VAL A 527 5.47 -15.80 25.46
N SER A 528 4.76 -16.65 24.69
CA SER A 528 4.24 -17.94 25.17
C SER A 528 5.37 -18.89 25.60
N ALA A 529 6.41 -19.01 24.77
CA ALA A 529 7.57 -19.83 25.08
C ALA A 529 8.36 -19.29 26.28
N HIS A 530 8.49 -17.96 26.37
CA HIS A 530 9.13 -17.28 27.48
C HIS A 530 8.39 -17.55 28.79
N GLN A 531 7.06 -17.39 28.82
CA GLN A 531 6.24 -17.72 29.99
C GLN A 531 6.43 -19.16 30.45
N ALA A 532 6.39 -20.12 29.52
CA ALA A 532 6.57 -21.54 29.85
C ALA A 532 7.96 -21.80 30.46
N SER A 533 9.01 -21.20 29.88
CA SER A 533 10.38 -21.30 30.38
C SER A 533 10.52 -20.69 31.78
N THR A 534 10.06 -19.46 31.99
CA THR A 534 10.14 -18.77 33.29
C THR A 534 9.34 -19.50 34.37
N LEU A 535 8.17 -20.06 34.03
CA LEU A 535 7.36 -20.87 34.94
C LEU A 535 8.10 -22.15 35.35
N GLN A 536 8.77 -22.83 34.40
CA GLN A 536 9.62 -24.00 34.69
C GLN A 536 10.82 -23.64 35.58
N GLN A 537 11.47 -22.50 35.33
CA GLN A 537 12.58 -22.03 36.15
C GLN A 537 12.15 -21.69 37.57
N LEU A 538 11.00 -21.02 37.76
CA LEU A 538 10.44 -20.75 39.08
C LEU A 538 10.04 -22.05 39.82
N GLN A 539 9.48 -23.04 39.13
CA GLN A 539 9.18 -24.35 39.74
C GLN A 539 10.46 -25.06 40.19
N THR A 540 11.51 -25.01 39.37
CA THR A 540 12.83 -25.57 39.72
C THR A 540 13.41 -24.84 40.94
N ARG A 541 13.31 -23.51 40.96
CA ARG A 541 13.75 -22.67 42.07
C ARG A 541 12.99 -22.98 43.36
N GLU A 542 11.68 -23.19 43.30
CA GLU A 542 10.87 -23.59 44.45
C GLU A 542 11.36 -24.94 45.03
N GLN A 543 11.69 -25.91 44.16
CA GLN A 543 12.24 -27.20 44.57
C GLN A 543 13.61 -27.05 45.25
N GLU A 544 14.50 -26.21 44.72
CA GLU A 544 15.80 -25.92 45.32
C GLU A 544 15.67 -25.28 46.72
N ILE A 545 14.80 -24.27 46.84
CA ILE A 545 14.55 -23.59 48.12
C ILE A 545 13.98 -24.60 49.15
N ASN A 546 13.05 -25.46 48.72
CA ASN A 546 12.50 -26.51 49.56
C ASN A 546 13.54 -27.56 49.99
N ALA A 547 14.47 -27.93 49.09
CA ALA A 547 15.58 -28.83 49.41
C ALA A 547 16.56 -28.21 50.42
N GLY A 548 16.84 -26.91 50.31
CA GLY A 548 17.67 -26.16 51.26
C GLY A 548 17.08 -26.05 52.67
N MET A 549 15.75 -26.17 52.82
CA MET A 549 15.05 -26.24 54.11
C MET A 549 14.88 -27.67 54.65
N GLY A 550 15.29 -28.70 53.90
CA GLY A 550 15.29 -30.08 54.37
C GLY A 550 16.29 -30.32 55.51
N PRO A 551 16.10 -31.33 56.37
CA PRO A 551 16.95 -31.52 57.55
C PRO A 551 18.41 -31.78 57.15
N GLN A 552 19.33 -30.87 57.52
CA GLN A 552 20.79 -31.00 57.40
C GLN A 552 21.42 -32.05 58.35
N HIS A 553 20.78 -33.21 58.51
CA HIS A 553 21.30 -34.30 59.32
C HIS A 553 21.43 -35.57 58.49
N CYS A 554 22.58 -35.74 57.81
CA CYS A 554 23.12 -37.08 57.49
C CYS A 554 24.56 -37.08 56.95
N PHE A 555 25.41 -36.08 57.21
CA PHE A 555 26.80 -36.09 56.73
C PHE A 555 27.89 -35.85 57.80
N ASN A 556 27.60 -36.18 59.06
CA ASN A 556 28.60 -36.05 60.15
C ASN A 556 28.62 -37.19 61.18
N ILE A 557 28.28 -38.43 60.78
CA ILE A 557 28.34 -39.61 61.69
C ILE A 557 29.35 -40.68 61.23
N TYR A 558 30.00 -40.55 60.07
CA TYR A 558 30.94 -41.58 59.60
C TYR A 558 32.42 -41.40 59.95
N SER A 559 32.81 -40.36 60.70
CA SER A 559 34.21 -40.13 61.11
C SER A 559 34.50 -40.29 62.61
N LYS A 560 33.52 -40.69 63.43
CA LYS A 560 33.68 -40.78 64.90
C LYS A 560 33.31 -42.12 65.54
N SER A 561 33.22 -43.20 64.76
CA SER A 561 32.93 -44.56 65.25
C SER A 561 34.06 -45.56 64.96
N MET A 562 35.31 -45.09 64.84
CA MET A 562 36.49 -45.95 64.66
C MET A 562 37.65 -45.60 65.62
N GLN A 563 37.32 -45.21 66.85
CA GLN A 563 38.26 -45.15 67.97
C GLN A 563 37.50 -45.47 69.26
N GLY A 564 37.67 -46.69 69.77
CA GLY A 564 37.24 -47.03 71.13
C GLY A 564 36.43 -48.32 71.24
N LEU A 565 37.06 -49.47 70.98
CA LEU A 565 36.70 -50.73 71.63
C LEU A 565 37.97 -51.54 71.88
N ASP A 566 38.50 -51.44 73.11
CA ASP A 566 39.42 -52.41 73.69
C ASP A 566 38.70 -53.76 73.89
N PRO A 567 39.34 -54.92 73.62
CA PRO A 567 38.79 -56.22 73.94
C PRO A 567 39.26 -56.66 75.35
N CYS A 568 38.34 -56.71 76.31
CA CYS A 568 38.54 -57.49 77.54
C CYS A 568 38.06 -58.94 77.33
N SER A 569 39.01 -59.85 77.53
CA SER A 569 38.92 -61.25 77.97
C SER A 569 37.58 -61.74 78.55
N ASP A 570 37.09 -62.91 78.10
CA ASP A 570 37.32 -64.16 78.87
C ASP A 570 36.87 -65.46 78.14
N ASN A 571 37.82 -66.40 78.10
CA ASN A 571 37.79 -67.86 78.26
C ASN A 571 36.49 -68.70 78.15
N THR A 572 36.57 -69.71 77.26
CA THR A 572 36.27 -71.17 77.44
C THR A 572 36.46 -71.82 76.05
N VAL A 573 37.27 -72.84 75.76
CA VAL A 573 37.76 -74.06 76.43
C VAL A 573 39.17 -74.37 75.93
#